data_AF-A0A1L9VRA2-F1
#
_entry.id   AF-A0A1L9VRA2-F1
#
_cell.length_a   1.000
_cell.length_b   1.000
_cell.length_c   1.000
_cell.angle_alpha   90.00
_cell.angle_beta   90.00
_cell.angle_gamma   90.00
#
_symmetry.space_group_name_H-M   'P 1'
#
loop_
_entity.id
_entity.type
_entity.pdbx_description
1 polymer ?
#
loop_
_entity_poly.entity_id
_entity_poly.type
_entity_poly.pdbx_seq_one_letter_code
_entity_poly.pdbx_strand_id
1 'polypeptide(L)'
;MARSTNPVANPRAIVSSSDYRFTVLTDSLIRYEWAPDGQFKDRASTFAINRNFSVPRFRLLDGDDLHIITKHFHLSYNKQWFTLGGLLIHLNSNHTEWGAPWQYGVSEDLNLGGTA
;
A
#
# COMPACT_ATOMS: atom_id res chain seq x y z
N MET A 1 16.06 -12.84 -26.05
CA MET A 1 14.74 -13.26 -25.54
C MET A 1 14.12 -12.08 -24.81
N ALA A 2 12.90 -11.65 -25.17
CA ALA A 2 12.23 -10.58 -24.43
C ALA A 2 11.85 -11.09 -23.03
N ARG A 3 12.26 -10.37 -21.98
CA ARG A 3 11.92 -10.69 -20.59
C ARG A 3 10.41 -10.46 -20.43
N SER A 4 9.63 -11.52 -20.17
CA SER A 4 8.19 -11.38 -19.92
C SER A 4 7.97 -10.59 -18.63
N THR A 5 7.25 -9.48 -18.70
CA THR A 5 6.87 -8.68 -17.54
C THR A 5 5.45 -9.04 -17.11
N ASN A 6 5.18 -9.04 -15.81
CA ASN A 6 3.84 -9.29 -15.26
C ASN A 6 3.39 -8.10 -14.40
N PRO A 7 3.04 -6.97 -15.05
CA PRO A 7 2.78 -5.72 -14.35
C PRO A 7 1.39 -5.65 -13.72
N VAL A 8 0.47 -6.56 -14.02
CA VAL A 8 -0.88 -6.56 -13.42
C VAL A 8 -0.81 -7.26 -12.07
N ALA A 9 -1.36 -6.63 -11.03
CA ALA A 9 -1.38 -7.23 -9.70
C ALA A 9 -2.39 -8.39 -9.62
N ASN A 10 -2.18 -9.31 -8.68
CA ASN A 10 -3.16 -10.36 -8.42
C ASN A 10 -4.47 -9.72 -7.91
N PRO A 11 -5.63 -9.96 -8.55
CA PRO A 11 -6.89 -9.32 -8.15
C PRO A 11 -7.28 -9.57 -6.69
N ARG A 12 -6.88 -10.71 -6.11
CA ARG A 12 -7.16 -11.04 -4.70
C ARG A 12 -6.30 -10.26 -3.70
N ALA A 13 -5.28 -9.56 -4.18
CA ALA A 13 -4.42 -8.68 -3.39
C ALA A 13 -4.80 -7.20 -3.54
N ILE A 14 -5.85 -6.89 -4.31
CA ILE A 14 -6.31 -5.53 -4.57
C ILE A 14 -7.49 -5.21 -3.64
N VAL A 15 -7.43 -4.03 -3.02
CA VAL A 15 -8.53 -3.43 -2.24
C VAL A 15 -8.77 -2.05 -2.83
N SER A 16 -9.95 -1.79 -3.39
CA SER A 16 -10.20 -0.56 -4.16
C SER A 16 -11.64 -0.07 -4.05
N SER A 17 -11.82 1.23 -4.28
CA SER A 17 -13.11 1.89 -4.52
C SER A 17 -13.06 2.68 -5.84
N SER A 18 -13.96 3.65 -6.02
CA SER A 18 -13.96 4.59 -7.15
C SER A 18 -12.66 5.38 -7.24
N ASP A 19 -12.16 5.90 -6.13
CA ASP A 19 -11.12 6.94 -6.15
C ASP A 19 -9.76 6.49 -5.60
N TYR A 20 -9.69 5.29 -5.02
CA TYR A 20 -8.46 4.79 -4.41
C TYR A 20 -8.27 3.30 -4.65
N ARG A 21 -7.01 2.89 -4.63
CA ARG A 21 -6.59 1.49 -4.72
C ARG A 21 -5.37 1.21 -3.86
N PHE A 22 -5.50 0.18 -3.04
CA PHE A 22 -4.40 -0.49 -2.37
C PHE A 22 -4.09 -1.83 -3.04
N THR A 23 -2.81 -2.16 -3.13
CA THR A 23 -2.34 -3.46 -3.61
C THR A 23 -1.34 -4.02 -2.60
N VAL A 24 -1.71 -5.11 -1.94
CA VAL A 24 -0.88 -5.77 -0.92
C VAL A 24 0.06 -6.74 -1.62
N LEU A 25 1.29 -6.29 -1.89
CA LEU A 25 2.27 -7.05 -2.68
C LEU A 25 2.94 -8.15 -1.85
N THR A 26 3.23 -7.87 -0.59
CA THR A 26 3.73 -8.85 0.41
C THR A 26 3.17 -8.51 1.79
N ASP A 27 3.55 -9.27 2.83
CA ASP A 27 3.17 -8.92 4.20
C ASP A 27 3.87 -7.66 4.75
N SER A 28 4.88 -7.12 4.04
CA SER A 28 5.62 -5.91 4.40
C SER A 28 5.66 -4.85 3.28
N LEU A 29 5.00 -5.09 2.14
CA LEU A 29 5.01 -4.19 1.00
C LEU A 29 3.60 -3.95 0.49
N ILE A 30 3.21 -2.68 0.49
CA ILE A 30 1.93 -2.23 -0.04
C ILE A 30 2.16 -1.08 -1.02
N ARG A 31 1.32 -1.04 -2.04
CA ARG A 31 1.21 0.11 -2.95
C ARG A 31 -0.16 0.75 -2.74
N TYR A 32 -0.19 2.07 -2.70
CA TYR A 32 -1.41 2.87 -2.71
C TYR A 32 -1.45 3.76 -3.95
N GLU A 33 -2.65 4.09 -4.39
CA GLU A 33 -2.92 4.93 -5.55
C GLU A 33 -4.23 5.67 -5.32
N TRP A 34 -4.23 6.98 -5.56
CA TRP A 34 -5.45 7.80 -5.61
C TRP A 34 -5.67 8.25 -7.06
N ALA A 35 -6.88 8.02 -7.57
CA ALA A 35 -7.27 8.32 -8.94
C ALA A 35 -8.71 8.87 -8.94
N PRO A 36 -8.93 10.20 -8.94
CA PRO A 36 -10.27 10.80 -8.84
C PRO A 36 -11.14 10.54 -10.09
N ASP A 37 -10.56 10.02 -11.17
CA ASP A 37 -11.24 9.59 -12.39
C ASP A 37 -11.49 8.07 -12.43
N GLY A 38 -11.10 7.35 -11.38
CA GLY A 38 -11.14 5.89 -11.29
C GLY A 38 -10.22 5.15 -12.26
N GLN A 39 -9.29 5.85 -12.93
CA GLN A 39 -8.37 5.23 -13.88
C GLN A 39 -7.03 4.89 -13.22
N PHE A 40 -6.94 3.68 -12.69
CA PHE A 40 -5.72 3.20 -12.04
C PHE A 40 -4.60 2.77 -13.02
N LYS A 41 -3.34 2.93 -12.62
CA LYS A 41 -2.16 2.67 -13.46
C LYS A 41 -1.65 1.23 -13.37
N ASP A 42 -2.05 0.41 -14.34
CA ASP A 42 -1.61 -0.99 -14.46
C ASP A 42 -0.48 -1.26 -15.46
N ARG A 43 -0.06 -0.22 -16.20
CA ARG A 43 1.16 -0.32 -17.01
C ARG A 43 2.39 -0.50 -16.12
N ALA A 44 3.37 -1.25 -16.60
CA ALA A 44 4.66 -1.40 -15.93
C ALA A 44 5.26 -0.02 -15.64
N SER A 45 5.73 0.19 -14.42
CA SER A 45 6.54 1.36 -14.08
C SER A 45 8.01 0.96 -13.94
N THR A 46 8.92 1.92 -14.03
CA THR A 46 10.35 1.70 -13.79
C THR A 46 10.60 1.12 -12.40
N PHE A 47 9.77 1.49 -11.42
CA PHE A 47 9.90 1.07 -10.03
C PHE A 47 9.31 -0.31 -9.73
N ALA A 48 8.25 -0.73 -10.45
CA ALA A 48 7.59 -2.01 -10.24
C ALA A 48 7.14 -2.62 -11.58
N ILE A 49 8.05 -3.35 -12.20
CA ILE A 49 7.82 -4.04 -13.49
C ILE A 49 6.92 -5.27 -13.31
N ASN A 50 7.06 -5.99 -12.19
CA ASN A 50 6.27 -7.16 -11.84
C ASN A 50 5.45 -6.89 -10.58
N ARG A 51 4.15 -7.14 -10.63
CA ARG A 51 3.21 -6.93 -9.50
C ARG A 51 2.33 -8.14 -9.20
N ASN A 52 2.36 -9.17 -10.04
CA ASN A 52 1.67 -10.43 -9.76
C ASN A 52 2.48 -11.32 -8.79
N PHE A 53 2.48 -10.96 -7.52
CA PHE A 53 3.06 -11.79 -6.45
C PHE A 53 2.03 -12.82 -5.94
N SER A 54 2.49 -13.80 -5.18
CA SER A 54 1.60 -14.63 -4.38
C SER A 54 0.82 -13.76 -3.40
N VAL A 55 -0.49 -13.98 -3.29
CA VAL A 55 -1.36 -13.20 -2.39
C VAL A 55 -0.92 -13.44 -0.94
N PRO A 56 -0.46 -12.42 -0.20
CA PRO A 56 -0.09 -12.58 1.19
C PRO A 56 -1.33 -12.82 2.05
N ARG A 57 -1.14 -13.36 3.26
CA ARG A 57 -2.20 -13.43 4.24
C ARG A 57 -2.40 -12.06 4.87
N PHE A 58 -3.58 -11.48 4.69
CA PHE A 58 -3.98 -10.24 5.35
C PHE A 58 -5.46 -10.30 5.76
N ARG A 59 -5.85 -9.45 6.69
CA ARG A 59 -7.24 -9.21 7.09
C ARG A 59 -7.68 -7.86 6.56
N LEU A 60 -8.91 -7.81 6.07
CA LEU A 60 -9.58 -6.60 5.65
C LEU A 60 -10.73 -6.32 6.61
N LEU A 61 -10.75 -5.14 7.21
CA LEU A 61 -11.92 -4.60 7.92
C LEU A 61 -12.36 -3.36 7.16
N ASP A 62 -13.58 -3.38 6.65
CA ASP A 62 -14.13 -2.31 5.82
C ASP A 62 -15.38 -1.77 6.52
N GLY A 63 -15.18 -0.75 7.37
CA GLY A 63 -16.23 -0.08 8.16
C GLY A 63 -16.34 1.38 7.75
N ASP A 64 -16.41 2.30 8.73
CA ASP A 64 -16.26 3.73 8.46
C ASP A 64 -14.86 4.01 7.90
N ASP A 65 -13.84 3.46 8.58
CA ASP A 65 -12.45 3.42 8.11
C ASP A 65 -12.12 2.07 7.47
N LEU A 66 -11.18 2.10 6.54
CA LEU A 66 -10.57 0.93 5.94
C LEU A 66 -9.34 0.50 6.75
N HIS A 67 -9.29 -0.78 7.14
CA HIS A 67 -8.09 -1.35 7.75
C HIS A 67 -7.57 -2.56 6.98
N ILE A 68 -6.27 -2.52 6.65
CA ILE A 68 -5.54 -3.64 6.05
C ILE A 68 -4.48 -4.09 7.06
N ILE A 69 -4.63 -5.32 7.56
CA ILE A 69 -3.78 -5.86 8.63
C ILE A 69 -3.01 -7.07 8.10
N THR A 70 -1.69 -6.96 8.08
CA THR A 70 -0.77 -8.06 7.72
C THR A 70 -0.02 -8.55 8.97
N LYS A 71 0.95 -9.44 8.77
CA LYS A 71 1.88 -9.81 9.84
C LYS A 71 2.72 -8.61 10.30
N HIS A 72 3.19 -7.78 9.38
CA HIS A 72 4.20 -6.75 9.67
C HIS A 72 3.66 -5.33 9.73
N PHE A 73 2.41 -5.07 9.31
CA PHE A 73 1.84 -3.74 9.44
C PHE A 73 0.31 -3.74 9.61
N HIS A 74 -0.19 -2.62 10.12
CA HIS A 74 -1.59 -2.25 10.17
C HIS A 74 -1.77 -0.88 9.51
N LEU A 75 -2.44 -0.87 8.37
CA LEU A 75 -2.86 0.34 7.67
C LEU A 75 -4.26 0.75 8.11
N SER A 76 -4.46 2.03 8.40
CA SER A 76 -5.76 2.66 8.65
C SER A 76 -5.97 3.80 7.69
N TYR A 77 -7.16 3.87 7.08
CA TYR A 77 -7.47 4.84 6.04
C TYR A 77 -8.92 5.32 6.10
N ASN A 78 -9.13 6.63 6.10
CA ASN A 78 -10.44 7.27 6.28
C ASN A 78 -11.30 7.36 5.00
N LYS A 79 -10.88 6.75 3.90
CA LYS A 79 -11.59 6.77 2.59
C LYS A 79 -11.74 8.15 1.96
N GLN A 80 -11.01 9.15 2.43
CA GLN A 80 -10.92 10.48 1.85
C GLN A 80 -9.58 10.66 1.13
N TRP A 81 -9.38 11.82 0.50
CA TRP A 81 -8.07 12.15 -0.07
C TRP A 81 -6.92 11.90 0.94
N PHE A 82 -5.79 11.39 0.47
CA PHE A 82 -4.65 11.09 1.33
C PHE A 82 -4.12 12.33 2.03
N THR A 83 -4.11 12.28 3.36
CA THR A 83 -3.61 13.33 4.25
C THR A 83 -2.82 12.70 5.38
N LEU A 84 -2.07 13.52 6.12
CA LEU A 84 -1.27 13.11 7.28
C LEU A 84 -2.06 12.25 8.28
N GLY A 85 -3.31 12.63 8.59
CA GLY A 85 -4.19 11.88 9.48
C GLY A 85 -5.14 10.91 8.78
N GLY A 86 -5.21 10.97 7.44
CA GLY A 86 -6.14 10.18 6.65
C GLY A 86 -5.59 8.83 6.23
N LEU A 87 -4.27 8.69 6.08
CA LEU A 87 -3.59 7.43 5.74
C LEU A 87 -2.41 7.20 6.68
N LEU A 88 -2.51 6.18 7.52
CA LEU A 88 -1.55 5.83 8.58
C LEU A 88 -1.14 4.36 8.47
N ILE A 89 0.14 4.06 8.69
CA ILE A 89 0.65 2.69 8.75
C ILE A 89 1.47 2.49 10.02
N HIS A 90 1.01 1.59 10.88
CA HIS A 90 1.75 1.11 12.04
C HIS A 90 2.56 -0.13 11.65
N LEU A 91 3.85 -0.14 11.93
CA LEU A 91 4.70 -1.31 11.72
C LEU A 91 4.70 -2.19 12.97
N ASN A 92 4.45 -3.48 12.80
CA ASN A 92 4.53 -4.49 13.84
C ASN A 92 6.01 -4.91 14.00
N SER A 93 6.80 -4.12 14.72
CA SER A 93 8.21 -4.40 14.99
C SER A 93 8.45 -4.63 16.48
N ASN A 94 9.18 -5.69 16.83
CA ASN A 94 9.67 -5.95 18.19
C ASN A 94 10.94 -5.14 18.53
N HIS A 95 11.42 -4.28 17.62
CA HIS A 95 12.72 -3.59 17.74
C HIS A 95 12.61 -2.07 17.88
N THR A 96 11.40 -1.51 17.82
CA THR A 96 11.15 -0.08 18.04
C THR A 96 10.23 0.05 19.24
N GLU A 97 10.78 0.44 20.38
CA GLU A 97 10.02 0.51 21.65
C GLU A 97 8.76 1.37 21.55
N TRP A 98 8.73 2.42 20.71
CA TRP A 98 7.55 3.28 20.50
C TRP A 98 7.62 3.97 19.13
N GLY A 99 7.59 3.20 18.04
CA GLY A 99 7.63 3.78 16.69
C GLY A 99 6.35 4.55 16.36
N ALA A 100 6.47 5.84 16.02
CA ALA A 100 5.37 6.61 15.45
C ALA A 100 4.89 5.94 14.14
N PRO A 101 3.58 5.98 13.82
CA PRO A 101 3.11 5.46 12.54
C PRO A 101 3.78 6.20 11.38
N TRP A 102 4.04 5.48 10.29
CA TRP A 102 4.26 6.13 9.01
C TRP A 102 2.99 6.87 8.61
N GLN A 103 3.12 8.12 8.20
CA GLN A 103 2.00 8.99 7.84
C GLN A 103 2.23 9.55 6.45
N TYR A 104 1.16 9.59 5.64
CA TYR A 104 1.25 10.12 4.29
C TYR A 104 1.70 11.59 4.27
N GLY A 105 2.78 11.89 3.56
CA GLY A 105 3.29 13.25 3.37
C GLY A 105 4.21 13.78 4.47
N VAL A 106 4.49 12.99 5.53
CA VAL A 106 5.58 13.33 6.46
C VAL A 106 6.92 13.03 5.79
N SER A 107 7.85 13.99 5.82
CA SER A 107 9.23 13.75 5.39
C SER A 107 9.90 12.77 6.35
N GLU A 108 10.28 11.60 5.85
CA GLU A 108 11.14 10.69 6.60
C GLU A 108 12.59 10.93 6.22
N ASP A 109 13.30 11.66 7.08
CA ASP A 109 14.73 11.94 6.93
C ASP A 109 15.60 10.66 6.92
N LEU A 110 15.01 9.52 7.29
CA LEU A 110 15.62 8.20 7.37
C LEU A 110 15.15 7.23 6.28
N ASN A 111 14.37 7.69 5.29
CA ASN A 111 14.03 6.82 4.17
C ASN A 111 15.31 6.46 3.38
N LEU A 112 15.32 5.29 2.76
CA LEU A 112 16.49 4.82 1.99
C LEU A 112 16.54 5.45 0.58
N GLY A 113 16.15 6.72 0.44
CA GLY A 113 16.01 7.41 -0.84
C GLY A 113 14.81 6.94 -1.66
N GLY A 114 13.82 6.31 -1.01
CA GLY A 114 12.53 5.98 -1.63
C GLY A 114 11.65 7.22 -1.74
N THR A 115 10.70 7.21 -2.67
CA THR A 115 9.65 8.24 -2.73
C THR A 115 8.52 7.85 -1.78
N ALA A 116 8.32 8.62 -0.71
CA ALA A 116 7.09 8.62 0.07
C ALA A 116 6.08 9.61 -0.54
#